data_AF-A0A3B9VFB3-F1
#
_entry.id   AF-A0A3B9VFB3-F1
#
_cell.length_a   1.000
_cell.length_b   1.000
_cell.length_c   1.000
_cell.angle_alpha   90.00
_cell.angle_beta   90.00
_cell.angle_gamma   90.00
#
_symmetry.space_group_name_H-M   'P 1'
#
loop_
_entity.id
_entity.type
_entity.pdbx_description
1 polymer ?
#
loop_
_entity_poly.entity_id
_entity_poly.type
_entity_poly.pdbx_seq_one_letter_code
_entity_poly.pdbx_strand_id
1 'polypeptide(L)'
;MTELIKPVRFGILIGLLGLIFGIGWAFYLVLGHDKIHKTLEERAVKSEEAQSLIQLIEPATAHAHSGESHDEQMMDMPGMEEHQHGAMEGTKKSMDEHDSPVMEMAHERLTRGHIHSMGLGLVTIVISLILAFTSAPEKIKNIAPVLTGLGGIIYPFAWIVMGYRTPSFGPGPAEESVTMIAGPGIALVLLGIFTAGVFLLKDVFYKR
;
A
#
# COMPACT_ATOMS: atom_id res chain seq x y z
N MET A 1 10.08 -12.71 -32.05
CA MET A 1 10.02 -12.21 -30.65
C MET A 1 9.08 -11.01 -30.51
N THR A 2 9.15 -10.04 -31.42
CA THR A 2 8.29 -8.84 -31.46
C THR A 2 6.78 -9.13 -31.51
N GLU A 3 6.33 -10.07 -32.36
CA GLU A 3 4.91 -10.43 -32.46
C GLU A 3 4.35 -11.05 -31.17
N LEU A 4 5.19 -11.73 -30.38
CA LEU A 4 4.78 -12.36 -29.12
C LEU A 4 4.49 -11.31 -28.03
N ILE A 5 5.28 -10.23 -28.01
CA ILE A 5 5.21 -9.19 -26.96
C ILE A 5 4.18 -8.10 -27.31
N LYS A 6 3.90 -7.91 -28.61
CA LYS A 6 2.95 -6.92 -29.11
C LYS A 6 1.62 -6.85 -28.35
N PRO A 7 0.92 -7.96 -28.01
CA PRO A 7 -0.34 -7.88 -27.29
C PRO A 7 -0.20 -7.47 -25.81
N VAL A 8 0.96 -7.67 -25.18
CA VAL A 8 1.20 -7.42 -23.75
C VAL A 8 1.98 -6.13 -23.47
N ARG A 9 2.37 -5.40 -24.53
CA ARG A 9 3.27 -4.23 -24.46
C ARG A 9 2.79 -3.15 -23.51
N PHE A 10 1.48 -2.91 -23.42
CA PHE A 10 0.93 -1.88 -22.54
C PHE A 10 1.05 -2.27 -21.07
N GLY A 11 0.87 -3.55 -20.73
CA GLY A 11 1.15 -4.04 -19.38
C GLY A 11 2.61 -3.88 -19.00
N ILE A 12 3.54 -4.19 -19.91
CA ILE A 12 4.99 -3.97 -19.69
C ILE A 12 5.28 -2.50 -19.45
N LEU A 13 4.75 -1.60 -20.28
CA LEU A 13 4.94 -0.16 -20.11
C LEU A 13 4.39 0.34 -18.77
N ILE A 14 3.19 -0.08 -18.36
CA ILE A 14 2.62 0.30 -17.07
C ILE A 14 3.43 -0.28 -15.90
N GLY A 15 3.90 -1.52 -16.01
CA GLY A 15 4.77 -2.11 -14.99
C GLY A 15 6.10 -1.37 -14.86
N LEU A 16 6.71 -0.94 -15.97
CA LEU A 16 7.90 -0.08 -15.97
C LEU A 16 7.62 1.29 -15.33
N LEU A 17 6.46 1.88 -15.59
CA LEU A 17 6.04 3.11 -14.91
C LEU A 17 5.93 2.91 -13.40
N GLY A 18 5.40 1.78 -12.94
CA GLY A 18 5.36 1.42 -11.51
C GLY A 18 6.75 1.28 -10.89
N LEU A 19 7.71 0.70 -11.62
CA LEU A 19 9.10 0.63 -11.16
C LEU A 19 9.74 2.02 -11.06
N ILE A 20 9.58 2.85 -12.08
CA ILE A 20 10.11 4.22 -12.10
C ILE A 20 9.50 5.05 -10.97
N PHE A 21 8.18 4.95 -10.77
CA PHE A 21 7.49 5.62 -9.68
C PHE A 21 8.03 5.16 -8.32
N GLY A 22 8.19 3.85 -8.11
CA GLY A 22 8.74 3.29 -6.88
C GLY A 22 10.17 3.81 -6.60
N ILE A 23 11.05 3.78 -7.61
CA ILE A 23 12.42 4.30 -7.49
C ILE A 23 12.41 5.79 -7.16
N GLY A 24 11.63 6.59 -7.91
CA GLY A 24 11.49 8.02 -7.66
C GLY A 24 10.98 8.33 -6.25
N TRP A 25 10.06 7.50 -5.76
CA TRP A 25 9.54 7.59 -4.40
C TRP A 25 10.60 7.25 -3.34
N ALA A 26 11.46 6.24 -3.56
CA ALA A 26 12.60 5.99 -2.67
C ALA A 26 13.56 7.17 -2.60
N PHE A 27 13.90 7.77 -3.74
CA PHE A 27 14.72 8.99 -3.76
C PHE A 27 14.05 10.12 -2.99
N TYR A 28 12.73 10.27 -3.13
CA TYR A 28 11.97 11.27 -2.39
C TYR A 28 11.99 11.02 -0.87
N LEU A 29 11.85 9.78 -0.41
CA LEU A 29 11.92 9.43 1.02
C LEU A 29 13.31 9.71 1.60
N VAL A 30 14.37 9.38 0.85
CA VAL A 30 15.76 9.53 1.32
C VAL A 30 16.22 10.99 1.27
N LEU A 31 16.02 11.68 0.16
CA LEU A 31 16.48 13.07 -0.02
C LEU A 31 15.55 14.09 0.64
N GLY A 32 14.29 13.71 0.86
CA GLY A 32 13.25 14.55 1.44
C GLY A 32 12.97 14.25 2.91
N HIS A 33 13.78 13.42 3.58
CA HIS A 33 13.54 12.93 4.94
C HIS A 33 13.13 14.04 5.90
N ASP A 34 13.96 15.07 6.09
CA ASP A 34 13.69 16.19 6.99
C ASP A 34 12.40 16.95 6.63
N LYS A 35 12.16 17.12 5.32
CA LYS A 35 10.95 17.79 4.83
C LYS A 35 9.71 16.97 5.12
N ILE A 36 9.79 15.65 4.97
CA ILE A 36 8.69 14.73 5.26
C ILE A 36 8.42 14.74 6.76
N HIS A 37 9.44 14.59 7.62
CA HIS A 37 9.30 14.68 9.07
C HIS A 37 8.60 15.97 9.49
N LYS A 38 9.13 17.12 9.07
CA LYS A 38 8.51 18.42 9.36
C LYS A 38 7.06 18.51 8.87
N THR A 39 6.77 18.00 7.67
CA THR A 39 5.40 18.01 7.14
C THR A 39 4.46 17.13 7.95
N LEU A 40 4.93 15.98 8.44
CA LEU A 40 4.14 15.05 9.26
C LEU A 40 3.92 15.62 10.66
N GLU A 41 4.93 16.25 11.26
CA GLU A 41 4.83 16.95 12.55
C GLU A 41 3.85 18.12 12.50
N GLU A 42 3.96 19.00 11.48
CA GLU A 42 3.03 20.11 11.27
C GLU A 42 1.57 19.62 11.15
N ARG A 43 1.37 18.44 10.54
CA ARG A 43 0.06 17.79 10.42
C ARG A 43 -0.45 17.18 11.72
N ALA A 44 0.43 16.73 12.60
CA ALA A 44 0.08 16.24 13.93
C ALA A 44 -0.36 17.42 14.83
N VAL A 45 0.49 18.44 14.97
CA VAL A 45 0.23 19.62 15.80
C VAL A 45 -1.07 20.31 15.40
N LYS A 46 -1.28 20.54 14.10
CA LYS A 46 -2.51 21.16 13.60
C LYS A 46 -3.76 20.33 13.90
N SER A 47 -3.64 19.01 13.96
CA SER A 47 -4.76 18.15 14.31
C SER A 47 -5.09 18.23 15.80
N GLU A 48 -4.06 18.22 16.66
CA GLU A 48 -4.23 18.39 18.10
C GLU A 48 -4.85 19.76 18.46
N GLU A 49 -4.40 20.83 17.80
CA GLU A 49 -4.99 22.17 17.93
C GLU A 49 -6.47 22.17 17.49
N ALA A 50 -6.80 21.53 16.37
CA ALA A 50 -8.18 21.44 15.92
C ALA A 50 -9.06 20.64 16.88
N GLN A 51 -8.55 19.52 17.41
CA GLN A 51 -9.28 18.68 18.37
C GLN A 51 -9.50 19.39 19.71
N SER A 52 -8.49 20.11 20.22
CA SER A 52 -8.62 20.89 21.45
C SER A 52 -9.61 22.05 21.31
N LEU A 53 -9.63 22.73 20.17
CA LEU A 53 -10.63 23.76 19.88
C LEU A 53 -12.06 23.20 19.82
N ILE A 54 -12.24 22.01 19.23
CA ILE A 54 -13.56 21.34 19.19
C ILE A 54 -14.02 21.00 20.62
N GLN A 55 -13.14 20.46 21.46
CA GLN A 55 -13.45 20.17 22.86
C GLN A 55 -13.81 21.42 23.68
N LEU A 56 -13.22 22.57 23.35
CA LEU A 56 -13.55 23.86 24.00
C LEU A 56 -14.87 24.44 23.51
N ILE A 57 -15.29 24.12 22.28
CA ILE A 57 -16.53 24.61 21.66
C ILE A 57 -17.72 23.71 22.00
N GLU A 58 -17.53 22.41 22.27
CA GLU A 58 -18.60 21.52 22.75
C GLU A 58 -18.91 21.81 24.24
N PRO A 59 -20.03 22.47 24.58
CA PRO A 59 -20.42 22.64 25.97
C PRO A 59 -21.07 21.34 26.44
N ALA A 60 -20.48 20.73 27.48
CA ALA A 60 -21.04 19.70 28.37
C ALA A 60 -22.51 19.29 28.09
N THR A 61 -22.72 18.34 27.17
CA THR A 61 -23.95 17.55 27.09
C THR A 61 -23.63 16.06 27.00
N ALA A 62 -23.04 15.50 28.07
CA ALA A 62 -23.02 14.06 28.30
C ALA A 62 -22.73 13.71 29.78
N HIS A 63 -23.57 14.21 30.69
CA HIS A 63 -23.83 13.51 31.95
C HIS A 63 -25.21 12.87 31.86
N ALA A 64 -25.25 11.62 31.41
CA ALA A 64 -26.24 10.60 31.81
C ALA A 64 -25.97 9.31 31.03
N HIS A 65 -25.27 8.35 31.63
CA HIS A 65 -25.81 7.01 31.85
C HIS A 65 -24.86 6.23 32.76
N SER A 66 -25.34 6.04 33.98
CA SER A 66 -24.82 5.14 34.99
C SER A 66 -25.10 3.67 34.62
N GLY A 67 -24.10 2.82 34.83
CA GLY A 67 -24.27 1.44 35.26
C GLY A 67 -24.44 0.40 34.17
N GLU A 68 -23.37 -0.37 33.92
CA GLU A 68 -23.35 -1.79 34.26
C GLU A 68 -21.93 -2.36 34.08
N SER A 69 -21.42 -2.93 35.16
CA SER A 69 -20.23 -3.77 35.23
C SER A 69 -20.47 -5.07 34.47
N HIS A 70 -19.62 -5.39 33.50
CA HIS A 70 -19.50 -6.74 32.99
C HIS A 70 -18.04 -7.18 33.00
N ASP A 71 -17.84 -8.31 33.67
CA ASP A 71 -16.59 -8.95 34.00
C ASP A 71 -15.66 -9.17 32.81
N GLU A 72 -14.37 -9.03 33.10
CA GLU A 72 -13.25 -9.42 32.28
C GLU A 72 -13.34 -10.91 31.92
N GLN A 73 -13.35 -11.20 30.62
CA GLN A 73 -12.97 -12.52 30.12
C GLN A 73 -11.85 -12.34 29.11
N MET A 74 -10.63 -12.63 29.58
CA MET A 74 -9.43 -12.74 28.76
C MET A 74 -9.64 -13.83 27.71
N MET A 75 -9.60 -13.46 26.44
CA MET A 75 -9.50 -14.39 25.32
C MET A 75 -8.13 -14.18 24.67
N ASP A 76 -7.31 -15.19 24.87
CA ASP A 76 -6.01 -15.48 24.28
C ASP A 76 -6.05 -15.29 22.76
N MET A 77 -5.18 -14.45 22.21
CA MET A 77 -4.98 -14.31 20.76
C MET A 77 -3.77 -15.15 20.35
N PRO A 78 -3.94 -16.18 19.48
CA PRO A 78 -2.85 -16.99 19.00
C PRO A 78 -1.99 -16.23 17.97
N GLY A 79 -0.70 -16.53 18.00
CA GLY A 79 0.38 -15.76 17.37
C GLY A 79 0.28 -15.56 15.87
N MET A 80 0.69 -14.38 15.43
CA MET A 80 1.18 -14.16 14.06
C MET A 80 2.69 -14.36 14.06
N GLU A 81 3.10 -15.43 13.40
CA GLU A 81 4.48 -15.83 13.17
C GLU A 81 5.27 -14.72 12.46
N GLU A 82 6.39 -14.36 13.08
CA GLU A 82 7.43 -13.53 12.50
C GLU A 82 8.06 -14.24 11.29
N HIS A 83 7.86 -13.68 10.09
CA HIS A 83 8.74 -13.99 8.96
C HIS A 83 9.90 -12.99 8.90
N GLN A 84 10.96 -13.41 9.56
CA GLN A 84 12.32 -12.89 9.55
C GLN A 84 12.90 -12.87 8.13
N HIS A 85 13.30 -11.70 7.63
CA HIS A 85 14.22 -11.57 6.51
C HIS A 85 15.23 -10.43 6.73
N GLY A 86 16.47 -10.82 6.98
CA GLY A 86 17.66 -10.23 6.37
C GLY A 86 18.13 -8.88 6.91
N ALA A 87 19.05 -8.95 7.88
CA ALA A 87 19.90 -7.84 8.27
C ALA A 87 20.67 -7.26 7.06
N MET A 88 20.50 -5.96 6.82
CA MET A 88 21.53 -5.13 6.19
C MET A 88 21.90 -4.03 7.18
N GLU A 89 23.00 -4.30 7.85
CA GLU A 89 23.70 -3.43 8.77
C GLU A 89 24.39 -2.29 7.99
N GLY A 90 24.21 -1.04 8.43
CA GLY A 90 25.14 0.02 8.08
C GLY A 90 24.57 1.33 7.52
N THR A 91 23.69 2.01 8.26
CA THR A 91 23.69 3.47 8.27
C THR A 91 23.52 3.95 9.71
N LYS A 92 24.52 4.66 10.21
CA LYS A 92 24.54 5.27 11.56
C LYS A 92 23.25 6.06 11.78
N LYS A 93 22.43 5.55 12.70
CA LYS A 93 21.32 6.26 13.36
C LYS A 93 21.87 7.57 13.94
N SER A 94 21.49 8.69 13.37
CA SER A 94 21.26 9.91 14.15
C SER A 94 20.01 9.65 14.99
N MET A 95 20.20 8.99 16.15
CA MET A 95 19.23 9.00 17.22
C MET A 95 19.31 10.37 17.88
N ASP A 96 18.47 11.29 17.42
CA ASP A 96 17.98 12.40 18.22
C ASP A 96 16.50 12.58 17.87
N GLU A 97 15.71 12.89 18.90
CA GLU A 97 14.28 13.20 18.90
C GLU A 97 13.27 12.03 18.96
N HIS A 98 12.35 12.15 19.92
CA HIS A 98 11.33 11.16 20.27
C HIS A 98 10.25 11.07 19.18
N ASP A 99 10.48 10.30 18.13
CA ASP A 99 9.40 9.99 17.17
C ASP A 99 8.27 9.26 17.91
N SER A 100 7.08 9.85 17.90
CA SER A 100 5.90 9.22 18.48
C SER A 100 5.54 7.95 17.68
N PRO A 101 4.88 6.96 18.28
CA PRO A 101 4.45 5.75 17.55
C PRO A 101 3.62 6.03 16.29
N VAL A 102 2.91 7.18 16.27
CA VAL A 102 2.12 7.63 15.12
C VAL A 102 3.01 8.11 13.96
N MET A 103 4.13 8.76 14.28
CA MET A 103 5.11 9.23 13.29
C MET A 103 5.86 8.07 12.65
N GLU A 104 6.32 7.12 13.46
CA GLU A 104 6.93 5.87 12.98
C GLU A 104 5.98 5.13 12.02
N MET A 105 4.71 4.97 12.42
CA MET A 105 3.71 4.34 11.56
C MET A 105 3.43 5.11 10.26
N ALA A 106 3.43 6.45 10.30
CA ALA A 106 3.29 7.26 9.09
C ALA A 106 4.45 6.98 8.11
N HIS A 107 5.69 6.93 8.61
CA HIS A 107 6.87 6.59 7.81
C HIS A 107 6.84 5.17 7.27
N GLU A 108 6.41 4.20 8.08
CA GLU A 108 6.21 2.82 7.60
C GLU A 108 5.20 2.78 6.44
N ARG A 109 4.07 3.48 6.56
CA ARG A 109 3.03 3.53 5.52
C ARG A 109 3.56 4.18 4.24
N LEU A 110 4.33 5.27 4.34
CA LEU A 110 5.01 5.88 3.18
C LEU A 110 6.03 4.92 2.54
N THR A 111 6.78 4.17 3.36
CA THR A 111 7.74 3.16 2.90
C THR A 111 7.05 1.97 2.26
N ARG A 112 5.89 1.53 2.76
CA ARG A 112 5.07 0.49 2.11
C ARG A 112 4.61 0.93 0.72
N GLY A 113 4.31 2.21 0.53
CA GLY A 113 4.07 2.80 -0.79
C GLY A 113 5.24 2.56 -1.77
N HIS A 114 6.48 2.76 -1.32
CA HIS A 114 7.69 2.46 -2.12
C HIS A 114 7.73 0.99 -2.55
N ILE A 115 7.71 0.10 -1.55
CA ILE A 115 7.95 -1.34 -1.73
C ILE A 115 6.87 -1.94 -2.64
N HIS A 116 5.60 -1.59 -2.40
CA HIS A 116 4.51 -2.10 -3.21
C HIS A 116 4.52 -1.54 -4.63
N SER A 117 4.95 -0.29 -4.84
CA SER A 117 5.10 0.24 -6.20
C SER A 117 6.11 -0.56 -7.01
N MET A 118 7.27 -0.87 -6.42
CA MET A 118 8.29 -1.67 -7.09
C MET A 118 7.82 -3.11 -7.28
N GLY A 119 7.30 -3.75 -6.23
CA GLY A 119 6.84 -5.14 -6.28
C GLY A 119 5.71 -5.34 -7.29
N LEU A 120 4.69 -4.48 -7.29
CA LEU A 120 3.54 -4.61 -8.18
C LEU A 120 3.86 -4.18 -9.62
N GLY A 121 4.78 -3.23 -9.81
CA GLY A 121 5.35 -2.94 -11.13
C GLY A 121 6.03 -4.17 -11.74
N LEU A 122 6.86 -4.87 -10.95
CA LEU A 122 7.50 -6.12 -11.37
C LEU A 122 6.49 -7.24 -11.63
N VAL A 123 5.51 -7.44 -10.73
CA VAL A 123 4.44 -8.44 -10.89
C VAL A 123 3.66 -8.20 -12.19
N THR A 124 3.38 -6.94 -12.53
CA THR A 124 2.71 -6.59 -13.80
C THR A 124 3.54 -7.01 -15.01
N ILE A 125 4.85 -6.75 -14.99
CA ILE A 125 5.76 -7.19 -16.07
C ILE A 125 5.78 -8.72 -16.16
N VAL A 126 5.88 -9.42 -15.04
CA VAL A 126 5.87 -10.89 -15.00
C VAL A 126 4.56 -11.46 -15.55
N ILE A 127 3.42 -10.91 -15.15
CA ILE A 127 2.10 -11.31 -15.68
C ILE A 127 2.00 -11.06 -17.19
N SER A 128 2.46 -9.89 -17.66
CA SER A 128 2.57 -9.59 -19.09
C SER A 128 3.39 -10.65 -19.81
N LEU A 129 4.56 -11.03 -19.28
CA LEU A 129 5.42 -12.03 -19.89
C LEU A 129 4.77 -13.40 -19.89
N ILE A 130 4.22 -13.86 -18.75
CA ILE A 130 3.49 -15.14 -18.66
C ILE A 130 2.41 -15.20 -19.74
N LEU A 131 1.52 -14.21 -19.79
CA LEU A 131 0.42 -14.17 -20.77
C LEU A 131 0.91 -14.08 -22.22
N ALA A 132 2.08 -13.50 -22.49
CA ALA A 132 2.66 -13.50 -23.84
C ALA A 132 2.84 -14.93 -24.37
N PHE A 133 3.27 -15.85 -23.49
CA PHE A 133 3.54 -17.25 -23.82
C PHE A 133 2.36 -18.21 -23.63
N THR A 134 1.18 -17.75 -23.20
CA THR A 134 0.01 -18.64 -23.08
C THR A 134 -0.85 -18.67 -24.35
N SER A 135 -1.82 -19.59 -24.41
CA SER A 135 -2.88 -19.68 -25.41
C SER A 135 -4.00 -18.63 -25.23
N ALA A 136 -3.85 -17.69 -24.29
CA ALA A 136 -4.84 -16.68 -24.02
C ALA A 136 -5.20 -15.85 -25.27
N PRO A 137 -6.47 -15.44 -25.45
CA PRO A 137 -6.83 -14.53 -26.53
C PRO A 137 -6.09 -13.19 -26.43
N GLU A 138 -5.80 -12.55 -27.56
CA GLU A 138 -5.06 -11.27 -27.58
C GLU A 138 -5.70 -10.19 -26.70
N LYS A 139 -7.04 -10.15 -26.63
CA LYS A 139 -7.77 -9.24 -25.74
C LYS A 139 -7.40 -9.44 -24.27
N ILE A 140 -7.26 -10.68 -23.82
CA ILE A 140 -6.88 -11.00 -22.43
C ILE A 140 -5.41 -10.66 -22.19
N LYS A 141 -4.53 -11.00 -23.15
CA LYS A 141 -3.10 -10.64 -23.11
C LYS A 141 -2.88 -9.12 -22.99
N ASN A 142 -3.82 -8.31 -23.49
CA ASN A 142 -3.77 -6.87 -23.34
C ASN A 142 -4.43 -6.39 -22.03
N ILE A 143 -5.71 -6.73 -21.82
CA ILE A 143 -6.53 -6.17 -20.74
C ILE A 143 -6.02 -6.61 -19.37
N ALA A 144 -5.71 -7.90 -19.16
CA ALA A 144 -5.37 -8.40 -17.84
C ALA A 144 -4.10 -7.75 -17.27
N PRO A 145 -2.98 -7.64 -18.02
CA PRO A 145 -1.81 -6.91 -17.54
C PRO A 145 -2.05 -5.41 -17.34
N VAL A 146 -2.86 -4.76 -18.20
CA VAL A 146 -3.18 -3.33 -18.04
C VAL A 146 -3.94 -3.10 -16.73
N LEU A 147 -4.97 -3.90 -16.45
CA LEU A 147 -5.72 -3.82 -15.20
C LEU A 147 -4.83 -4.11 -13.99
N THR A 148 -3.97 -5.13 -14.09
CA THR A 148 -2.98 -5.43 -13.04
C THR A 148 -2.11 -4.22 -12.75
N GLY A 149 -1.55 -3.60 -13.79
CA GLY A 149 -0.68 -2.43 -13.66
C GLY A 149 -1.40 -1.22 -13.08
N LEU A 150 -2.66 -0.98 -13.45
CA LEU A 150 -3.48 0.07 -12.85
C LEU A 150 -3.71 -0.18 -11.36
N GLY A 151 -4.05 -1.41 -10.97
CA GLY A 151 -4.13 -1.80 -9.56
C GLY A 151 -2.80 -1.64 -8.82
N GLY A 152 -1.70 -1.98 -9.50
CA GLY A 152 -0.33 -1.80 -9.04
C GLY A 152 0.14 -0.35 -8.89
N ILE A 153 -0.60 0.62 -9.43
CA ILE A 153 -0.37 2.07 -9.19
C ILE A 153 -1.32 2.58 -8.10
N ILE A 154 -2.60 2.19 -8.17
CA ILE A 154 -3.65 2.64 -7.23
C ILE A 154 -3.33 2.21 -5.80
N TYR A 155 -2.93 0.95 -5.61
CA TYR A 155 -2.71 0.41 -4.27
C TYR A 155 -1.51 1.04 -3.53
N PRO A 156 -0.31 1.18 -4.13
CA PRO A 156 0.79 1.93 -3.51
C PRO A 156 0.46 3.40 -3.25
N PHE A 157 -0.32 4.04 -4.13
CA PHE A 157 -0.79 5.40 -3.91
C PHE A 157 -1.67 5.51 -2.65
N ALA A 158 -2.53 4.52 -2.40
CA ALA A 158 -3.33 4.47 -1.18
C ALA A 158 -2.47 4.41 0.09
N TRP A 159 -1.36 3.64 0.08
CA TRP A 159 -0.39 3.62 1.18
C TRP A 159 0.24 4.99 1.43
N ILE A 160 0.61 5.69 0.38
CA ILE A 160 1.22 7.04 0.48
C ILE A 160 0.23 8.03 1.09
N VAL A 161 -1.01 8.03 0.60
CA VAL A 161 -2.08 8.89 1.14
C VAL A 161 -2.35 8.55 2.61
N MET A 162 -2.40 7.25 2.94
CA MET A 162 -2.58 6.78 4.31
C MET A 162 -1.45 7.28 5.22
N GLY A 163 -0.19 7.19 4.79
CA GLY A 163 0.97 7.71 5.53
C GLY A 163 0.83 9.18 5.86
N TYR A 164 0.49 10.03 4.89
CA TYR A 164 0.30 11.47 5.12
C TYR A 164 -0.95 11.84 5.95
N ARG A 165 -1.92 10.94 6.05
CA ARG A 165 -3.13 11.15 6.88
C ARG A 165 -2.98 10.61 8.30
N THR A 166 -2.04 9.70 8.53
CA THR A 166 -1.83 9.04 9.83
C THR A 166 -1.55 10.04 10.96
N PRO A 167 -0.70 11.08 10.81
CA PRO A 167 -0.47 12.05 11.88
C PRO A 167 -1.71 12.86 12.24
N SER A 168 -2.59 13.13 11.28
CA SER A 168 -3.78 13.95 11.53
C SER A 168 -4.97 13.14 12.05
N PHE A 169 -5.17 11.93 11.53
CA PHE A 169 -6.38 11.14 11.79
C PHE A 169 -6.17 9.97 12.75
N GLY A 170 -4.91 9.68 13.10
CA GLY A 170 -4.54 8.44 13.78
C GLY A 170 -4.61 7.22 12.84
N PRO A 171 -4.16 6.04 13.31
CA PRO A 171 -4.02 4.84 12.48
C PRO A 171 -5.30 4.37 11.80
N GLY A 172 -6.38 4.21 12.58
CA GLY A 172 -7.65 3.63 12.13
C GLY A 172 -8.39 4.52 11.13
N PRO A 173 -8.72 5.78 11.47
CA PRO A 173 -9.43 6.66 10.54
C PRO A 173 -8.61 7.01 9.29
N ALA A 174 -7.27 7.04 9.37
CA ALA A 174 -6.43 7.17 8.18
C ALA A 174 -6.55 5.96 7.25
N GLU A 175 -6.64 4.75 7.78
CA GLU A 175 -6.83 3.52 7.01
C GLU A 175 -8.21 3.50 6.33
N GLU A 176 -9.27 3.75 7.09
CA GLU A 176 -10.64 3.84 6.57
C GLU A 176 -10.76 4.84 5.42
N SER A 177 -10.05 5.97 5.54
CA SER A 177 -10.08 7.05 4.54
C SER A 177 -9.53 6.66 3.16
N VAL A 178 -8.83 5.53 3.04
CA VAL A 178 -8.25 5.05 1.78
C VAL A 178 -8.79 3.70 1.32
N THR A 179 -9.60 3.00 2.13
CA THR A 179 -10.11 1.66 1.80
C THR A 179 -10.88 1.65 0.48
N MET A 180 -11.67 2.69 0.21
CA MET A 180 -12.42 2.86 -1.05
C MET A 180 -11.53 3.00 -2.29
N ILE A 181 -10.26 3.37 -2.11
CA ILE A 181 -9.26 3.48 -3.17
C ILE A 181 -8.41 2.21 -3.24
N ALA A 182 -7.96 1.71 -2.08
CA ALA A 182 -7.11 0.53 -1.98
C ALA A 182 -7.81 -0.74 -2.46
N GLY A 183 -9.07 -0.95 -2.06
CA GLY A 183 -9.85 -2.15 -2.38
C GLY A 183 -9.95 -2.44 -3.88
N PRO A 184 -10.39 -1.48 -4.72
CA PRO A 184 -10.38 -1.65 -6.17
C PRO A 184 -8.98 -1.95 -6.73
N GLY A 185 -7.93 -1.30 -6.22
CA GLY A 185 -6.55 -1.55 -6.64
C GLY A 185 -6.13 -3.01 -6.41
N ILE A 186 -6.40 -3.54 -5.21
CA ILE A 186 -6.13 -4.94 -4.86
C ILE A 186 -6.91 -5.89 -5.79
N ALA A 187 -8.21 -5.64 -5.98
CA ALA A 187 -9.06 -6.49 -6.80
C ALA A 187 -8.55 -6.59 -8.25
N LEU A 188 -8.07 -5.49 -8.83
CA LEU A 188 -7.51 -5.46 -10.18
C LEU A 188 -6.22 -6.30 -10.29
N VAL A 189 -5.33 -6.21 -9.30
CA VAL A 189 -4.08 -7.01 -9.25
C VAL A 189 -4.41 -8.50 -9.13
N LEU A 190 -5.28 -8.87 -8.20
CA LEU A 190 -5.67 -10.26 -7.97
C LEU A 190 -6.36 -10.87 -9.20
N LEU A 191 -7.22 -10.11 -9.89
CA LEU A 191 -7.85 -10.54 -11.13
C LEU A 191 -6.80 -10.84 -12.22
N GLY A 192 -5.76 -10.01 -12.31
CA GLY A 192 -4.64 -10.21 -13.20
C GLY A 192 -3.85 -11.49 -12.91
N ILE A 193 -3.45 -11.67 -11.64
CA ILE A 193 -2.75 -12.87 -11.16
C ILE A 193 -3.58 -14.12 -11.46
N PHE A 194 -4.87 -14.09 -11.09
CA PHE A 194 -5.79 -15.20 -11.29
C PHE A 194 -5.91 -15.55 -12.78
N THR A 195 -6.11 -14.54 -13.64
CA THR A 195 -6.23 -14.74 -15.09
C THR A 195 -4.96 -15.35 -15.68
N ALA A 196 -3.78 -14.84 -15.32
CA ALA A 196 -2.51 -15.39 -15.75
C ALA A 196 -2.32 -16.83 -15.28
N GLY A 197 -2.65 -17.12 -14.02
CA GLY A 197 -2.61 -18.46 -13.44
C GLY A 197 -3.51 -19.45 -14.16
N VAL A 198 -4.77 -19.07 -14.45
CA VAL A 198 -5.72 -19.93 -15.18
C VAL A 198 -5.19 -20.31 -16.57
N PHE A 199 -4.69 -19.33 -17.34
CA PHE A 199 -4.15 -19.62 -18.68
C PHE A 199 -2.83 -20.38 -18.64
N LEU A 200 -1.97 -20.12 -17.65
CA LEU A 200 -0.73 -20.87 -17.46
C LEU A 200 -1.04 -22.33 -17.14
N LEU A 201 -1.94 -22.59 -16.19
CA LEU A 201 -2.36 -23.95 -15.81
C LEU A 201 -3.02 -24.67 -16.98
N LYS A 202 -3.93 -24.00 -17.70
CA LYS A 202 -4.56 -24.54 -18.91
C LYS A 202 -3.50 -24.98 -19.92
N ASP A 203 -2.52 -24.15 -20.22
CA ASP A 203 -1.48 -24.47 -21.21
C ASP A 203 -0.53 -25.59 -20.76
N VAL A 204 -0.25 -25.69 -19.47
CA VAL A 204 0.63 -26.73 -18.90
C VAL A 204 -0.09 -28.09 -18.89
N PHE A 205 -1.36 -28.13 -18.48
CA PHE A 205 -2.07 -29.40 -18.21
C PHE A 205 -3.00 -29.84 -19.35
N TYR A 206 -3.55 -28.91 -20.12
CA TYR A 206 -4.41 -29.21 -21.26
C TYR A 206 -3.66 -28.80 -22.54
N LYS A 207 -3.01 -29.80 -23.15
CA LYS A 207 -2.24 -29.73 -24.41
C LYS A 207 -2.76 -28.66 -25.38
N ARG A 208 -1.84 -27.82 -25.86
CA ARG A 208 -2.05 -26.88 -26.98
C ARG A 208 -2.60 -27.56 -28.22
#